data_AF-A0A6H1ZJ01-F1
#
_entry.id   AF-A0A6H1ZJ01-F1
#
_cell.length_a   1.000
_cell.length_b   1.000
_cell.length_c   1.000
_cell.angle_alpha   90.00
_cell.angle_beta   90.00
_cell.angle_gamma   90.00
#
_symmetry.space_group_name_H-M   'P 1'
#
loop_
_entity.id
_entity.type
_entity.pdbx_description
1 polymer ?
#
loop_
_entity_poly.entity_id
_entity_poly.type
_entity_poly.pdbx_seq_one_letter_code
_entity_poly.pdbx_strand_id
1 'polypeptide(L)'
;MTSDEMITQLQAEVKGLTSSLVTADYTNAIAAAERDTGWDLPQTADLKITWLLSRAKRHLFAFLMTESAAKFKFEDINLQQRFEHYRLMIQDMDKEFKEAQEEYAFEFAGVSAYQIAGTKIDSGFSYEAQTGRETTYDKNNAVIITPNENS
;
A
#
# COMPACT_ATOMS: atom_id res chain seq x y z
N MET A 1 -13.43 8.43 9.86
CA MET A 1 -13.08 7.14 10.47
C MET A 1 -11.91 7.32 11.40
N THR A 2 -12.14 7.11 12.69
CA THR A 2 -11.12 7.04 13.75
C THR A 2 -10.65 5.60 13.96
N SER A 3 -9.56 5.40 14.71
CA SER A 3 -9.06 4.06 15.05
C SER A 3 -10.11 3.21 15.77
N ASP A 4 -10.84 3.76 16.74
CA ASP A 4 -11.83 3.01 17.52
C ASP A 4 -13.06 2.61 16.69
N GLU A 5 -13.51 3.51 15.81
CA GLU A 5 -14.58 3.22 14.84
C GLU A 5 -14.14 2.11 13.88
N MET A 6 -12.89 2.15 13.43
CA MET A 6 -12.33 1.15 12.52
C MET A 6 -12.20 -0.22 13.20
N ILE A 7 -11.76 -0.28 14.46
CA ILE A 7 -11.73 -1.53 15.24
C ILE A 7 -13.13 -2.11 15.35
N THR A 8 -14.13 -1.27 15.66
CA THR A 8 -15.53 -1.70 15.77
C THR A 8 -16.04 -2.29 14.45
N GLN A 9 -15.72 -1.65 13.33
CA GLN A 9 -16.09 -2.13 12.01
C GLN A 9 -15.37 -3.45 11.66
N LEU A 10 -14.07 -3.55 11.92
CA LEU A 10 -13.31 -4.79 11.70
C LEU A 10 -13.86 -5.94 12.53
N GLN A 11 -14.22 -5.70 13.79
CA GLN A 11 -14.87 -6.72 14.64
C GLN A 11 -16.24 -7.16 14.10
N ALA A 12 -17.01 -6.23 13.54
CA ALA A 12 -18.31 -6.53 12.92
C ALA A 12 -18.18 -7.34 11.63
N GLU A 13 -17.15 -7.09 10.82
CA GLU A 13 -16.93 -7.76 9.54
C GLU A 13 -16.21 -9.11 9.69
N VAL A 14 -15.39 -9.27 10.74
CA VAL A 14 -14.62 -10.48 11.05
C VAL A 14 -15.38 -11.38 12.05
N LYS A 15 -16.68 -11.15 12.27
CA LYS A 15 -17.52 -11.70 13.35
C LYS A 15 -17.57 -13.23 13.50
N GLY A 16 -17.02 -14.00 12.56
CA GLY A 16 -16.88 -15.46 12.62
C GLY A 16 -15.51 -15.99 13.08
N LEU A 17 -14.50 -15.13 13.23
CA LEU A 17 -13.11 -15.51 13.52
C LEU A 17 -12.66 -15.07 14.93
N THR A 18 -13.62 -14.64 15.75
CA THR A 18 -13.44 -13.79 16.94
C THR A 18 -12.84 -14.46 18.16
N SER A 19 -12.88 -15.79 18.28
CA SER A 19 -12.31 -16.46 19.46
C SER A 19 -10.78 -16.44 19.50
N SER A 20 -10.14 -16.18 18.37
CA SER A 20 -8.68 -16.24 18.23
C SER A 20 -8.00 -14.87 18.19
N LEU A 21 -8.77 -13.78 17.98
CA LEU A 21 -8.24 -12.43 17.87
C LEU A 21 -8.54 -11.62 19.14
N VAL A 22 -7.51 -11.00 19.70
CA VAL A 22 -7.62 -10.07 20.83
C VAL A 22 -7.55 -8.63 20.35
N THR A 23 -7.95 -7.66 21.20
CA THR A 23 -7.92 -6.23 20.84
C THR A 23 -6.56 -5.76 20.29
N ALA A 24 -5.46 -6.30 20.81
CA ALA A 24 -4.12 -5.98 20.34
C ALA A 24 -3.87 -6.38 18.87
N ASP A 25 -4.52 -7.43 18.38
CA ASP A 25 -4.37 -7.86 16.98
C ASP A 25 -5.01 -6.85 16.03
N TYR A 26 -6.16 -6.27 16.41
CA TYR A 26 -6.81 -5.22 15.63
C TYR A 26 -5.96 -3.96 15.57
N THR A 27 -5.37 -3.54 16.70
CA THR A 27 -4.47 -2.37 16.71
C THR A 27 -3.19 -2.61 15.89
N ASN A 28 -2.62 -3.82 15.98
CA ASN A 28 -1.43 -4.18 15.20
C ASN A 28 -1.73 -4.24 13.70
N ALA A 29 -2.90 -4.76 13.32
CA ALA A 29 -3.34 -4.83 11.93
C ALA A 29 -3.60 -3.44 11.33
N ILE A 30 -4.18 -2.52 12.10
CA ILE A 30 -4.35 -1.11 11.68
C ILE A 30 -2.99 -0.45 11.50
N ALA A 31 -2.08 -0.55 12.47
CA ALA A 31 -0.74 0.03 12.34
C ALA A 31 0.05 -0.55 11.14
N ALA A 32 -0.17 -1.82 10.81
CA ALA A 32 0.41 -2.43 9.61
C ALA A 32 -0.25 -1.91 8.32
N ALA A 33 -1.56 -1.67 8.32
CA ALA A 33 -2.28 -1.07 7.20
C ALA A 33 -1.85 0.38 6.94
N GLU A 34 -1.63 1.18 7.98
CA GLU A 34 -1.10 2.54 7.87
C GLU A 34 0.29 2.54 7.22
N ARG A 35 1.17 1.60 7.60
CA ARG A 35 2.47 1.41 6.95
C ARG A 35 2.38 0.96 5.48
N ASP A 36 1.46 0.08 5.15
CA ASP A 36 1.29 -0.44 3.78
C ASP A 36 0.76 0.64 2.82
N THR A 37 -0.14 1.49 3.31
CA THR A 37 -0.82 2.53 2.50
C THR A 37 -0.11 3.89 2.56
N GLY A 38 0.68 4.14 3.60
CA GLY A 38 1.28 5.45 3.87
C GLY A 38 0.26 6.49 4.37
N TRP A 39 -0.92 6.07 4.81
CA TRP A 39 -1.95 6.96 5.34
C TRP A 39 -2.22 6.67 6.82
N ASP A 40 -2.28 7.72 7.62
CA ASP A 40 -2.52 7.62 9.06
C ASP A 40 -3.99 7.91 9.39
N LEU A 41 -4.55 7.25 10.40
CA LEU A 41 -5.85 7.63 10.96
C LEU A 41 -5.72 8.90 11.83
N PRO A 42 -6.77 9.73 11.93
CA PRO A 42 -8.10 9.58 11.34
C PRO A 42 -8.15 9.96 9.85
N GLN A 43 -8.98 9.26 9.08
CA GLN A 43 -9.21 9.54 7.66
C GLN A 43 -10.67 9.90 7.37
N THR A 44 -10.88 10.79 6.40
CA THR A 44 -12.20 11.26 5.95
C THR A 44 -12.51 10.89 4.51
N ALA A 45 -11.50 10.55 3.70
CA ALA A 45 -11.68 10.15 2.32
C ALA A 45 -12.13 8.69 2.22
N ASP A 46 -13.27 8.44 1.58
CA ASP A 46 -13.87 7.10 1.47
C ASP A 46 -12.91 6.08 0.84
N LEU A 47 -12.17 6.47 -0.21
CA LEU A 47 -11.17 5.61 -0.85
C LEU A 47 -10.11 5.15 0.16
N LYS A 48 -9.58 6.09 0.94
CA LYS A 48 -8.53 5.82 1.94
C LYS A 48 -9.05 4.94 3.07
N ILE A 49 -10.27 5.21 3.53
CA ILE A 49 -10.94 4.41 4.55
C ILE A 49 -11.14 2.97 4.06
N THR A 50 -11.65 2.77 2.84
CA THR A 50 -11.89 1.45 2.26
C THR A 50 -10.60 0.64 2.12
N TRP A 51 -9.53 1.26 1.63
CA TRP A 51 -8.25 0.56 1.45
C TRP A 51 -7.52 0.31 2.76
N LEU A 52 -7.58 1.24 3.72
CA LEU A 52 -7.09 0.97 5.09
C LEU A 52 -7.83 -0.20 5.72
N LEU A 53 -9.16 -0.29 5.58
CA LEU A 53 -9.96 -1.41 6.06
C LEU A 53 -9.57 -2.72 5.38
N SER A 54 -9.41 -2.71 4.06
CA SER A 54 -8.97 -3.88 3.29
C SER A 54 -7.59 -4.36 3.73
N ARG A 55 -6.61 -3.45 3.87
CA ARG A 55 -5.26 -3.80 4.33
C ARG A 55 -5.25 -4.30 5.77
N ALA A 56 -6.04 -3.71 6.67
CA ALA A 56 -6.14 -4.18 8.04
C ALA A 56 -6.72 -5.61 8.09
N LYS A 57 -7.76 -5.92 7.32
CA LYS A 57 -8.30 -7.29 7.19
C LYS A 57 -7.26 -8.29 6.69
N ARG A 58 -6.49 -7.91 5.68
CA ARG A 58 -5.41 -8.74 5.13
C ARG A 58 -4.43 -9.15 6.23
N HIS A 59 -4.03 -8.22 7.10
CA HIS A 59 -3.15 -8.51 8.23
C HIS A 59 -3.81 -9.39 9.29
N LEU A 60 -5.10 -9.19 9.58
CA LEU A 60 -5.85 -10.09 10.47
C LEU A 60 -5.92 -11.52 9.93
N PHE A 61 -6.17 -11.71 8.63
CA PHE A 61 -6.12 -13.04 8.00
C PHE A 61 -4.72 -13.64 8.04
N ALA A 62 -3.67 -12.83 7.91
CA ALA A 62 -2.29 -13.29 8.05
C ALA A 62 -2.02 -13.82 9.47
N PHE A 63 -2.52 -13.14 10.51
CA PHE A 63 -2.39 -13.64 11.89
C PHE A 63 -3.08 -15.00 12.07
N LEU A 64 -4.31 -15.15 11.58
CA LEU A 64 -5.05 -16.43 11.62
C LEU A 64 -4.36 -17.54 10.81
N MET A 65 -3.76 -17.19 9.68
CA MET A 65 -2.96 -18.11 8.86
C MET A 65 -1.73 -18.60 9.63
N THR A 66 -1.00 -17.71 10.30
CA THR A 66 0.18 -18.07 11.09
C THR A 66 -0.17 -18.95 12.29
N GLU A 67 -1.30 -18.67 12.96
CA GLU A 67 -1.79 -19.51 14.05
C GLU A 67 -2.19 -20.91 13.54
N SER A 68 -2.86 -20.97 12.39
CA SER A 68 -3.23 -22.23 11.74
C SER A 68 -1.99 -23.02 11.33
N ALA A 69 -0.93 -22.36 10.83
CA ALA A 69 0.33 -22.99 10.48
C ALA A 69 1.06 -23.59 11.70
N ALA A 70 0.97 -22.94 12.87
CA ALA A 70 1.53 -23.48 14.11
C ALA A 70 0.81 -24.77 14.55
N LYS A 71 -0.52 -24.81 14.40
CA LYS A 71 -1.36 -25.98 14.73
C LYS A 71 -1.23 -27.12 13.70
N PHE A 72 -0.85 -26.81 12.46
CA PHE A 72 -0.70 -27.77 11.36
C PHE A 72 0.31 -28.90 11.65
N LYS A 73 1.32 -28.66 12.51
CA LYS A 73 2.30 -29.69 12.88
C LYS A 73 1.77 -30.75 13.86
N PHE A 74 0.60 -30.56 14.47
CA PHE A 74 0.16 -31.39 15.60
C PHE A 74 -0.92 -32.42 15.21
N GLU A 75 -1.92 -32.08 14.37
CA GLU A 75 -3.03 -32.99 14.05
C GLU A 75 -3.66 -32.72 12.65
N ASP A 76 -3.58 -33.70 11.74
CA ASP A 76 -4.47 -34.00 10.59
C ASP A 76 -4.72 -33.03 9.39
N ILE A 77 -5.04 -33.68 8.26
CA ILE A 77 -5.16 -33.24 6.85
C ILE A 77 -6.17 -32.09 6.61
N ASN A 78 -7.15 -31.87 7.49
CA ASN A 78 -8.22 -30.87 7.30
C ASN A 78 -7.73 -29.43 7.51
N LEU A 79 -6.71 -29.21 8.35
CA LEU A 79 -6.17 -27.86 8.60
C LEU A 79 -5.48 -27.25 7.37
N GLN A 80 -5.01 -28.09 6.44
CA GLN A 80 -4.37 -27.66 5.20
C GLN A 80 -5.31 -26.82 4.33
N GLN A 81 -6.60 -27.19 4.28
CA GLN A 81 -7.59 -26.47 3.48
C GLN A 81 -7.85 -25.07 4.03
N ARG A 82 -7.86 -24.91 5.36
CA ARG A 82 -8.02 -23.59 6.00
C ARG A 82 -6.81 -22.70 5.77
N PHE A 83 -5.61 -23.26 5.94
CA PHE A 83 -4.38 -22.54 5.66
C PHE A 83 -4.31 -22.07 4.20
N GLU A 84 -4.61 -22.97 3.26
CA GLU A 84 -4.58 -22.64 1.84
C GLU A 84 -5.68 -21.63 1.48
N HIS A 85 -6.87 -21.72 2.10
CA HIS A 85 -7.92 -20.74 1.91
C HIS A 85 -7.52 -19.33 2.36
N TYR A 86 -6.92 -19.19 3.55
CA TYR A 86 -6.39 -17.89 4.00
C TYR A 86 -5.31 -17.36 3.08
N ARG A 87 -4.42 -18.24 2.62
CA ARG A 87 -3.36 -17.87 1.68
C ARG A 87 -3.92 -17.33 0.37
N LEU A 88 -4.92 -18.00 -0.21
CA LEU A 88 -5.58 -17.56 -1.45
C LEU A 88 -6.27 -16.21 -1.24
N MET A 89 -7.03 -16.04 -0.16
CA MET A 89 -7.67 -14.75 0.14
C MET A 89 -6.64 -13.62 0.28
N ILE A 90 -5.52 -13.86 0.96
CA ILE A 90 -4.46 -12.85 1.10
C ILE A 90 -3.84 -12.52 -0.27
N GLN A 91 -3.62 -13.51 -1.13
CA GLN A 91 -3.09 -13.30 -2.47
C GLN A 91 -4.03 -12.48 -3.35
N ASP A 92 -5.33 -12.75 -3.29
CA ASP A 92 -6.35 -12.01 -4.03
C ASP A 92 -6.41 -10.56 -3.53
N MET A 93 -6.40 -10.34 -2.21
CA MET A 93 -6.36 -8.99 -1.62
C MET A 93 -5.07 -8.23 -1.97
N ASP A 94 -3.92 -8.91 -2.00
CA ASP A 94 -2.64 -8.30 -2.40
C ASP A 94 -2.63 -7.97 -3.92
N LYS A 95 -3.36 -8.73 -4.74
CA LYS A 95 -3.54 -8.46 -6.17
C LYS A 95 -4.45 -7.26 -6.40
N GLU A 96 -5.63 -7.25 -5.78
CA GLU A 96 -6.58 -6.13 -5.86
C GLU A 96 -5.94 -4.83 -5.39
N PHE A 97 -5.11 -4.90 -4.35
CA PHE A 97 -4.38 -3.72 -3.87
C PHE A 97 -3.38 -3.17 -4.89
N LYS A 98 -2.64 -4.04 -5.59
CA LYS A 98 -1.73 -3.60 -6.65
C LYS A 98 -2.48 -2.97 -7.82
N GLU A 99 -3.58 -3.58 -8.24
CA GLU A 99 -4.43 -3.04 -9.30
C GLU A 99 -4.96 -1.64 -8.90
N ALA A 100 -5.37 -1.48 -7.64
CA ALA A 100 -5.82 -0.19 -7.13
C ALA A 100 -4.69 0.85 -6.98
N GLN A 101 -3.47 0.43 -6.68
CA GLN A 101 -2.31 1.32 -6.71
C GLN A 101 -1.99 1.83 -8.12
N GLU A 102 -2.24 1.01 -9.14
CA GLU A 102 -2.09 1.43 -10.54
C GLU A 102 -3.24 2.34 -10.99
N GLU A 103 -4.49 1.99 -10.63
CA GLU A 103 -5.69 2.75 -10.98
C GLU A 103 -5.77 4.12 -10.28
N TYR A 104 -5.45 4.14 -8.98
CA TYR A 104 -5.49 5.33 -8.13
C TYR A 104 -4.09 5.83 -7.78
N ALA A 105 -3.16 5.73 -8.72
CA ALA A 105 -1.75 6.07 -8.52
C ALA A 105 -1.53 7.44 -7.88
N PHE A 106 -2.35 8.44 -8.21
CA PHE A 106 -2.24 9.79 -7.63
C PHE A 106 -2.50 9.83 -6.11
N GLU A 107 -3.47 9.05 -5.63
CA GLU A 107 -3.86 9.03 -4.21
C GLU A 107 -2.87 8.23 -3.36
N PHE A 108 -2.29 7.16 -3.94
CA PHE A 108 -1.26 6.35 -3.31
C PHE A 108 0.15 6.93 -3.44
N ALA A 109 0.39 7.87 -4.36
CA ALA A 109 1.71 8.45 -4.59
C ALA A 109 2.19 9.39 -3.49
N GLY A 110 1.35 9.84 -2.56
CA GLY A 110 1.75 10.52 -1.32
C GLY A 110 2.64 11.77 -1.47
N VAL A 111 2.78 12.30 -2.69
CA VAL A 111 3.68 13.39 -3.02
C VAL A 111 2.94 14.33 -3.96
N SER A 112 2.88 15.61 -3.60
CA SER A 112 2.22 16.67 -4.37
C SER A 112 2.49 16.53 -5.87
N ALA A 113 1.47 16.78 -6.71
CA ALA A 113 1.62 16.89 -8.17
C ALA A 113 2.82 17.76 -8.60
N TYR A 114 3.26 18.67 -7.73
CA TYR A 114 4.45 19.53 -7.87
C TYR A 114 5.79 18.77 -7.93
N GLN A 115 5.91 17.56 -7.38
CA GLN A 115 7.12 16.72 -7.52
C GLN A 115 7.02 15.69 -8.64
N ILE A 116 5.80 15.30 -9.04
CA ILE A 116 5.57 14.40 -10.18
C ILE A 116 5.78 15.13 -11.51
N ALA A 117 5.52 16.44 -11.57
CA ALA A 117 5.73 17.28 -12.76
C ALA A 117 7.16 17.85 -12.90
N GLY A 118 8.16 17.33 -12.17
CA GLY A 118 9.50 17.93 -12.09
C GLY A 118 10.69 17.02 -12.37
N THR A 119 10.49 15.73 -12.67
CA THR A 119 11.64 14.83 -12.90
C THR A 119 11.42 13.96 -14.14
N LYS A 120 11.64 14.57 -15.32
CA LYS A 120 12.02 13.78 -16.50
C LYS A 120 13.51 13.43 -16.31
N ILE A 121 13.80 12.20 -15.93
CA ILE A 121 15.17 11.66 -16.04
C ILE A 121 15.36 11.35 -17.53
N ASP A 122 15.88 12.32 -18.28
CA ASP A 122 16.41 12.04 -19.61
C ASP A 122 17.74 11.32 -19.40
N SER A 123 17.75 9.99 -19.48
CA SER A 123 18.96 9.17 -19.49
C SER A 123 19.63 9.22 -20.87
N GLY A 124 19.81 10.43 -21.40
CA GLY A 124 20.40 10.70 -22.70
C GLY A 124 21.67 11.53 -22.53
N PHE A 125 22.83 10.92 -22.75
CA PHE A 125 24.08 11.65 -22.94
C PHE A 125 23.88 12.69 -24.04
N SER A 126 24.21 13.96 -23.76
CA SER A 126 24.15 15.03 -24.75
C SER A 126 25.54 15.28 -25.31
N TYR A 127 25.64 15.19 -26.64
CA TYR A 127 26.86 15.46 -27.38
C TYR A 127 26.63 16.62 -28.33
N GLU A 128 27.60 17.52 -28.43
CA GLU A 128 27.57 18.60 -29.41
C GLU A 128 27.63 18.01 -30.84
N ALA A 129 26.62 18.31 -31.66
CA ALA A 129 26.39 17.66 -32.96
C ALA A 129 27.54 17.82 -33.97
N GLN A 130 28.43 18.81 -33.79
CA GLN A 130 29.55 19.06 -34.70
C GLN A 130 30.91 18.54 -34.19
N THR A 131 31.11 18.37 -32.89
CA THR A 131 32.42 18.03 -32.31
C THR A 131 32.42 16.72 -31.54
N GLY A 132 31.25 16.15 -31.20
CA GLY A 132 31.13 14.96 -30.36
C GLY A 132 31.57 15.20 -28.92
N ARG A 133 31.78 16.46 -28.52
CA ARG A 133 32.14 16.82 -27.16
C ARG A 133 30.95 16.56 -26.23
N GLU A 134 31.20 15.84 -25.15
CA GLU A 134 30.20 15.59 -24.11
C GLU A 134 29.87 16.91 -23.38
N THR A 135 28.58 17.29 -23.39
CA THR A 135 28.06 18.49 -22.73
C THR A 135 27.04 18.16 -21.65
N THR A 136 26.96 16.88 -21.26
CA THR A 136 26.01 16.32 -20.28
C THR A 136 25.94 17.13 -18.99
N TYR A 137 27.05 17.71 -18.52
CA TYR A 137 27.15 18.42 -17.24
C TYR A 137 27.43 19.92 -17.37
N ASP A 138 27.23 20.52 -18.54
CA ASP A 138 27.46 21.97 -18.72
C ASP A 138 26.38 22.79 -17.99
N LYS A 139 26.78 23.87 -17.31
CA LYS A 139 25.88 24.73 -16.52
C LYS A 139 24.79 25.40 -17.35
N ASN A 140 25.04 25.58 -18.65
CA ASN A 140 24.07 26.13 -19.60
C ASN A 140 23.02 25.11 -20.06
N ASN A 141 23.19 23.83 -19.73
CA ASN A 141 22.24 22.77 -20.03
C ASN A 141 21.30 22.48 -18.83
N ALA A 142 21.30 23.36 -17.83
CA ALA A 142 20.36 23.32 -16.72
C ALA A 142 18.95 23.68 -17.23
N VAL A 143 18.06 22.70 -17.28
CA VAL A 143 16.65 22.90 -17.59
C VAL A 143 15.99 23.57 -16.40
N ILE A 144 15.94 24.91 -16.41
CA ILE A 144 15.15 25.69 -15.46
C ILE A 144 13.82 25.99 -16.13
N ILE A 145 12.79 25.20 -15.83
CA ILE A 145 11.40 25.53 -16.17
C ILE A 145 10.78 26.15 -14.92
N THR A 146 10.71 27.48 -14.87
CA THR A 146 9.83 28.21 -13.94
C THR A 146 8.47 28.43 -14.61
N PRO A 147 7.35 27.99 -14.02
CA PRO A 147 6.04 28.36 -14.52
C PRO A 147 5.79 29.86 -14.26
N ASN A 148 5.35 30.59 -15.28
CA ASN A 148 4.88 31.98 -15.14
C ASN A 148 3.40 31.94 -14.73
N GLU A 149 3.07 32.46 -13.55
CA GLU A 149 1.70 32.48 -12.99
C GLU A 149 0.80 33.55 -13.65
N ASN A 150 0.70 33.59 -14.98
CA ASN A 150 -0.29 34.45 -15.65
C ASN A 150 -0.75 33.83 -16.97
N SER A 151 -1.85 33.08 -16.90
CA SER A 151 -2.87 32.97 -17.95
C SER A 151 -4.09 32.22 -17.43
#